data_AF-A0AA86SCS1-F1
#
_entry.id   AF-A0AA86SCS1-F1
#
_cell.length_a   1.000
_cell.length_b   1.000
_cell.length_c   1.000
_cell.angle_alpha   90.00
_cell.angle_beta   90.00
_cell.angle_gamma   90.00
#
_symmetry.space_group_name_H-M   'P 1'
#
loop_
_entity.id
_entity.type
_entity.pdbx_description
1 polymer ?
#
loop_
_entity_poly.entity_id
_entity_poly.type
_entity_poly.pdbx_seq_one_letter_code
_entity_poly.pdbx_strand_id
1 'polypeptide(L)'
;MAQKMDPKWRFLKLFILIILCTLLIGLLIFIFLYFFLHKDKPCDVTIVTVATLTQFHYLSNSNTLYYNLVLNLTISNIAYGYDFIEAGAFYQGLMFASSIVKTYSDDDFNKLNAVFQGHQQGLSLSTDQISQDNGVYLIRPQA
;
A
#
# COMPACT_ATOMS: atom_id res chain seq x y z
N MET A 1 36.66 -51.36 3.99
CA MET A 1 37.20 -51.18 5.35
C MET A 1 36.46 -50.03 6.01
N ALA A 2 35.58 -50.31 6.98
CA ALA A 2 34.91 -49.26 7.75
C ALA A 2 35.90 -48.73 8.79
N GLN A 3 36.31 -47.47 8.67
CA GLN A 3 37.16 -46.84 9.69
C GLN A 3 36.38 -46.77 11.01
N LYS A 4 36.84 -47.53 12.01
CA LYS A 4 36.31 -47.52 13.37
C LYS A 4 36.67 -46.18 13.99
N MET A 5 35.75 -45.22 13.91
CA MET A 5 35.97 -43.85 14.36
C MET A 5 36.08 -43.80 15.89
N ASP A 6 37.18 -43.21 16.37
CA ASP A 6 37.51 -43.13 17.78
C ASP A 6 36.41 -42.43 18.61
N PRO A 7 36.07 -42.95 19.79
CA PRO A 7 34.94 -42.47 20.58
C PRO A 7 35.05 -40.98 20.95
N LYS A 8 36.27 -40.46 21.17
CA LYS A 8 36.53 -39.04 21.46
C LYS A 8 36.07 -38.10 20.33
N TRP A 9 36.22 -38.52 19.07
CA TRP A 9 35.81 -37.74 17.90
C TRP A 9 34.30 -37.83 17.65
N ARG A 10 33.64 -38.89 18.12
CA ARG A 10 32.18 -39.03 18.05
C ARG A 10 31.49 -38.02 18.95
N PHE A 11 32.00 -37.82 20.17
CA PHE A 11 31.46 -36.83 21.10
C PHE A 11 31.69 -35.39 20.62
N LEU A 12 32.87 -35.10 20.07
CA LEU A 12 33.17 -33.77 19.51
C LEU A 12 32.24 -33.42 18.35
N LYS A 13 32.00 -34.35 17.42
CA LYS A 13 31.10 -34.14 16.28
C LYS A 13 29.65 -33.93 16.73
N LEU A 14 29.18 -34.68 17.72
CA LEU A 14 27.83 -34.50 18.28
C LEU A 14 27.69 -33.13 18.97
N PHE A 15 28.71 -32.70 19.70
CA PHE A 15 28.71 -31.39 20.35
C PHE A 15 28.65 -30.23 19.34
N ILE A 16 29.46 -30.30 18.29
CA ILE A 16 29.43 -29.31 17.20
C ILE A 16 28.07 -29.31 16.48
N LEU A 17 27.48 -30.48 16.24
CA LEU A 17 26.16 -30.60 15.60
C LEU A 17 25.06 -29.95 16.45
N ILE A 18 25.09 -30.13 17.76
CA ILE A 18 24.11 -29.52 18.68
C ILE A 18 24.23 -27.99 18.67
N ILE A 19 25.45 -27.46 18.71
CA ILE A 19 25.69 -26.00 18.63
C ILE A 19 25.17 -25.45 17.31
N LEU A 20 25.49 -26.12 16.20
CA LEU A 20 25.06 -25.70 14.86
C LEU A 20 23.53 -25.71 14.72
N CYS A 21 22.87 -26.77 15.19
CA CYS A 21 21.41 -26.85 15.19
C CYS A 21 20.78 -25.74 16.05
N THR A 22 21.34 -25.45 17.22
CA THR A 22 20.84 -24.41 18.12
C THR A 22 20.93 -23.03 17.46
N LEU A 23 22.04 -22.75 16.78
CA LEU A 23 22.26 -21.48 16.08
C LEU A 23 21.32 -21.33 14.88
N LEU A 24 21.08 -22.41 14.13
CA LEU A 24 20.15 -22.43 13.00
C LEU A 24 18.69 -22.18 13.46
N ILE A 25 18.27 -22.83 14.54
CA ILE A 25 16.93 -22.64 15.13
C ILE A 25 16.76 -21.21 15.64
N GLY A 26 17.77 -20.67 16.34
CA GLY A 26 17.76 -19.29 16.81
C GLY A 26 17.63 -18.29 15.66
N LEU A 27 18.32 -18.52 14.55
CA LEU A 27 18.22 -17.69 13.35
C LEU A 27 16.82 -17.75 12.72
N LEU A 28 16.23 -18.94 12.61
CA LEU A 28 14.86 -19.10 12.11
C LEU A 28 13.85 -18.35 12.97
N ILE A 29 13.96 -18.45 14.30
CA ILE A 29 13.10 -17.71 15.23
C ILE A 29 13.31 -16.21 15.07
N PHE A 30 14.55 -15.75 14.95
CA PHE A 30 14.85 -14.33 14.76
C PHE A 30 14.25 -13.79 13.46
N ILE A 31 14.39 -14.51 12.35
CA ILE A 31 13.79 -14.14 11.06
C ILE A 31 12.25 -14.14 11.16
N PHE A 32 11.68 -15.17 11.79
CA PHE A 32 10.23 -15.26 11.99
C PHE A 32 9.70 -14.09 12.83
N LEU A 33 10.38 -13.77 13.94
CA LEU A 33 10.03 -12.68 14.82
C LEU A 33 10.18 -11.33 14.09
N TYR A 34 11.29 -11.13 13.38
CA TYR A 34 11.52 -9.94 12.57
C TYR A 34 10.39 -9.74 11.55
N PHE A 35 10.04 -10.77 10.78
CA PHE A 35 8.96 -10.70 9.81
C PHE A 35 7.59 -10.47 10.44
N PHE A 36 7.32 -11.05 11.62
CA PHE A 36 6.03 -10.89 12.30
C PHE A 36 5.88 -9.51 12.96
N LEU A 37 6.96 -8.93 13.49
CA LEU A 37 6.94 -7.57 14.04
C LEU A 37 6.88 -6.48 12.97
N HIS A 38 7.43 -6.75 11.78
CA HIS A 38 7.47 -5.78 10.66
C HIS A 38 6.32 -5.97 9.67
N LYS A 39 5.34 -6.85 9.95
CA LYS A 39 4.14 -6.93 9.13
C LYS A 39 3.35 -5.63 9.28
N ASP A 40 3.39 -4.83 8.22
CA ASP A 40 2.55 -3.65 8.02
C ASP A 40 1.14 -3.97 8.49
N LYS A 41 0.70 -3.28 9.53
CA LYS A 41 -0.66 -3.41 10.04
C LYS A 41 -1.59 -2.96 8.91
N PRO A 42 -2.48 -3.82 8.38
CA PRO A 42 -3.49 -3.34 7.46
C PRO A 42 -4.36 -2.35 8.23
N CYS A 43 -4.32 -1.10 7.79
CA CYS A 43 -5.10 -0.02 8.36
C CYS A 43 -6.55 -0.27 7.95
N ASP A 44 -7.43 -0.55 8.90
CA ASP A 44 -8.88 -0.61 8.65
C ASP A 44 -9.41 0.81 8.48
N VAL A 45 -9.16 1.37 7.30
CA VAL A 45 -9.71 2.66 6.91
C VAL A 45 -11.19 2.44 6.60
N THR A 46 -12.05 2.63 7.59
CA THR A 46 -13.51 2.68 7.34
C THR A 46 -13.83 4.07 6.80
N ILE A 47 -13.93 4.15 5.47
CA ILE A 47 -14.24 5.37 4.74
C ILE A 47 -15.76 5.54 4.66
N VAL A 48 -16.30 6.58 5.30
CA VAL A 48 -17.67 7.03 5.04
C VAL A 48 -17.60 8.18 4.03
N THR A 49 -18.10 7.94 2.82
CA THR A 49 -17.97 8.86 1.69
C THR A 49 -19.30 9.56 1.38
N VAL A 50 -19.26 10.88 1.27
CA VAL A 50 -20.26 11.66 0.51
C VAL A 50 -19.56 12.20 -0.72
N ALA A 51 -19.97 11.74 -1.91
CA ALA A 51 -19.42 12.17 -3.19
C ALA A 51 -20.44 13.03 -3.95
N THR A 52 -19.99 14.11 -4.55
CA THR A 52 -20.79 14.98 -5.41
C THR A 52 -20.07 15.19 -6.72
N LEU A 53 -20.64 14.66 -7.80
CA LEU A 53 -20.15 14.81 -9.16
C LEU A 53 -21.07 15.77 -9.91
N THR A 54 -20.60 16.96 -10.25
CA THR A 54 -21.40 17.97 -10.97
C THR A 54 -21.05 18.03 -12.45
N GLN A 55 -19.87 17.55 -12.84
CA GLN A 55 -19.43 17.51 -14.22
C GLN A 55 -18.58 16.26 -14.47
N PHE A 56 -18.93 15.51 -15.51
CA PHE A 56 -18.12 14.42 -16.03
C PHE A 56 -18.39 14.24 -17.52
N HIS A 57 -17.41 14.55 -18.36
CA HIS A 57 -17.57 14.49 -19.81
C HIS A 57 -16.26 14.14 -20.50
N TYR A 58 -16.26 13.05 -21.26
CA TYR A 58 -15.11 12.62 -22.04
C TYR A 58 -15.33 12.94 -23.53
N LEU A 59 -14.45 13.78 -24.09
CA LEU A 59 -14.38 14.09 -25.51
C LEU A 59 -13.39 13.14 -26.19
N SER A 60 -13.89 12.11 -26.87
CA SER A 60 -13.06 11.11 -27.57
C SER A 60 -12.32 11.69 -28.78
N ASN A 61 -12.78 12.81 -29.34
CA ASN A 61 -12.12 13.49 -30.46
C ASN A 61 -10.85 14.24 -30.05
N SER A 62 -10.77 14.69 -28.79
CA SER A 62 -9.63 15.42 -28.23
C SER A 62 -8.98 14.71 -27.05
N ASN A 63 -9.38 13.47 -26.76
CA ASN A 63 -8.98 12.68 -25.59
C ASN A 63 -8.96 13.52 -24.30
N THR A 64 -10.00 14.33 -24.11
CA THR A 64 -10.08 15.30 -23.01
C THR A 64 -11.19 14.90 -22.05
N LEU A 65 -10.87 14.74 -20.77
CA LEU A 65 -11.83 14.47 -19.70
C LEU A 65 -12.09 15.75 -18.91
N TYR A 66 -13.31 16.25 -18.91
CA TYR A 66 -13.76 17.35 -18.04
C TYR A 66 -14.41 16.78 -16.80
N TYR A 67 -14.01 17.25 -15.62
CA TYR A 67 -14.50 16.72 -14.36
C TYR A 67 -14.62 17.79 -13.28
N ASN A 68 -15.67 17.66 -12.47
CA ASN A 68 -15.85 18.36 -11.21
C ASN A 68 -16.46 17.38 -10.21
N LEU A 69 -15.58 16.87 -9.36
CA LEU A 69 -15.84 15.82 -8.40
C LEU A 69 -15.36 16.28 -7.02
N VAL A 70 -16.28 16.36 -6.07
CA VAL A 70 -16.00 16.66 -4.67
C VAL A 70 -16.25 15.41 -3.84
N LEU A 71 -15.25 14.97 -3.07
CA LEU A 71 -15.37 13.89 -2.11
C LEU A 71 -15.18 14.42 -0.70
N ASN A 72 -16.20 14.24 0.12
CA ASN A 72 -16.10 14.36 1.57
C ASN A 72 -15.95 12.97 2.16
N LEU A 73 -14.84 12.74 2.85
CA LEU A 73 -14.44 11.47 3.40
C LEU A 73 -14.34 11.62 4.92
N THR A 74 -14.97 10.72 5.66
CA THR A 74 -14.74 10.59 7.11
C THR A 74 -13.98 9.31 7.33
N ILE A 75 -12.80 9.42 7.94
CA ILE A 75 -12.02 8.25 8.35
C ILE A 75 -12.18 8.11 9.86
N SER A 76 -12.64 6.94 10.29
CA SER A 76 -12.90 6.66 11.71
C SER A 76 -11.80 5.84 12.41
N ASN A 77 -10.72 5.50 11.70
CA ASN A 77 -9.56 4.81 12.28
C ASN A 77 -8.33 4.96 11.36
N ILE A 78 -7.42 5.87 11.67
CA ILE A 78 -6.12 5.99 10.98
C ILE A 78 -5.07 5.41 11.93
N ALA A 79 -4.46 4.30 11.54
CA ALA A 79 -3.29 3.78 12.25
C ALA A 79 -2.13 4.79 12.13
N TYR A 80 -1.47 5.06 13.25
CA TYR A 80 -0.31 5.95 13.34
C TYR A 80 0.79 5.55 12.33
N GLY A 81 1.35 6.53 11.60
CA GLY A 81 2.48 6.33 10.68
C GLY A 81 2.31 6.86 9.24
N TYR A 82 1.34 7.73 8.98
CA TYR A 82 1.18 8.39 7.68
C TYR A 82 1.70 9.83 7.72
N ASP A 83 2.63 10.17 6.82
CA ASP A 83 3.12 11.54 6.66
C ASP A 83 2.08 12.44 5.99
N PHE A 84 1.34 11.89 5.03
CA PHE A 84 0.23 12.55 4.35
C PHE A 84 -0.69 11.52 3.68
N ILE A 85 -1.90 11.95 3.32
CA ILE A 85 -2.90 11.15 2.61
C ILE A 85 -3.17 11.81 1.27
N GLU A 86 -3.00 11.05 0.18
CA GLU A 86 -3.31 11.48 -1.18
C GLU A 86 -4.54 10.75 -1.70
N ALA A 87 -5.48 11.48 -2.30
CA ALA A 87 -6.59 10.89 -3.02
C ALA A 87 -6.30 10.94 -4.52
N GLY A 88 -6.41 9.78 -5.18
CA GLY A 88 -6.27 9.64 -6.62
C GLY A 88 -7.60 9.28 -7.27
N ALA A 89 -7.96 9.99 -8.34
CA ALA A 89 -9.14 9.71 -9.15
C ALA A 89 -8.75 8.98 -10.44
N PHE A 90 -9.42 7.85 -10.70
CA PHE A 90 -9.13 6.95 -11.81
C PHE A 90 -10.34 6.80 -12.74
N TYR A 91 -10.06 6.79 -14.03
CA TYR A 91 -11.01 6.48 -15.10
C TYR A 91 -10.40 5.42 -16.01
N GLN A 92 -11.06 4.27 -16.10
CA GLN A 92 -10.63 3.12 -16.90
C GLN A 92 -9.21 2.65 -16.55
N GLY A 93 -8.87 2.64 -15.25
CA GLY A 93 -7.54 2.28 -14.76
C GLY A 93 -6.47 3.36 -14.89
N LEU A 94 -6.76 4.51 -15.54
CA LEU A 94 -5.83 5.63 -15.63
C LEU A 94 -6.13 6.71 -14.59
N MET A 95 -5.11 7.09 -13.83
CA MET A 95 -5.21 8.23 -12.93
C MET A 95 -5.31 9.52 -13.73
N PHE A 96 -6.37 10.30 -13.52
CA PHE A 96 -6.59 11.57 -14.22
C PHE A 96 -6.47 12.80 -13.31
N ALA A 97 -6.51 12.61 -11.99
CA ALA A 97 -6.32 13.67 -11.02
C ALA A 97 -5.78 13.09 -9.70
N SER A 98 -4.97 13.87 -9.00
CA SER A 98 -4.53 13.58 -7.64
C SER A 98 -4.57 14.84 -6.77
N SER A 99 -4.76 14.66 -5.47
CA SER A 99 -4.75 15.77 -4.51
C SER A 99 -4.31 15.26 -3.15
N ILE A 100 -3.41 16.00 -2.50
CA ILE A 100 -3.06 15.76 -1.10
C ILE A 100 -4.22 16.29 -0.24
N VAL A 101 -4.86 15.39 0.49
CA VAL A 101 -6.09 15.65 1.25
C VAL A 101 -5.79 15.92 2.73
N LYS A 102 -4.62 15.50 3.20
CA LYS A 102 -4.17 15.71 4.58
C LYS A 102 -2.67 15.65 4.66
N THR A 103 -2.08 16.43 5.57
CA THR A 103 -0.70 16.25 6.03
C THR A 103 -0.70 16.00 7.53
N TYR A 104 0.30 15.28 8.05
CA TYR A 104 0.42 14.91 9.47
C TYR A 104 0.29 16.09 10.46
N SER A 105 0.51 17.33 9.99
CA SER A 105 0.41 18.55 10.79
C SER A 105 -1.02 19.07 11.05
N ASP A 106 -2.05 18.41 10.51
CA ASP A 106 -3.44 18.86 10.68
C ASP A 106 -4.08 18.32 11.98
N ASP A 107 -4.72 19.21 12.76
CA ASP A 107 -5.27 18.88 14.08
C ASP A 107 -6.51 17.95 14.07
N ASP A 108 -7.24 17.85 12.96
CA ASP A 108 -8.52 17.11 12.86
C ASP A 108 -8.44 15.90 11.90
N PHE A 109 -7.87 14.77 12.32
CA PHE A 109 -7.65 13.59 11.47
C PHE A 109 -8.91 12.90 10.91
N ASN A 110 -10.09 13.15 11.48
CA ASN A 110 -11.28 12.35 11.17
C ASN A 110 -12.05 12.83 9.93
N LYS A 111 -11.80 14.06 9.46
CA LYS A 111 -12.49 14.65 8.30
C LYS A 111 -11.49 14.98 7.20
N LEU A 112 -11.82 14.55 5.99
CA LEU A 112 -11.04 14.70 4.77
C LEU A 112 -11.94 15.27 3.66
N ASN A 113 -11.41 16.20 2.87
CA ASN A 113 -12.11 16.79 1.74
C ASN A 113 -11.19 16.80 0.52
N ALA A 114 -11.49 15.97 -0.46
CA ALA A 114 -10.77 15.91 -1.73
C ALA A 114 -11.59 16.61 -2.82
N VAL A 115 -10.99 17.58 -3.51
CA VAL A 115 -11.64 18.33 -4.58
C VAL A 115 -10.87 18.12 -5.87
N PHE A 116 -11.53 17.51 -6.85
CA PHE A 116 -10.99 17.30 -8.19
C PHE A 116 -11.77 18.15 -9.18
N GLN A 117 -11.14 19.21 -9.68
CA GLN A 117 -11.75 20.12 -10.65
C GLN A 117 -10.77 20.42 -11.77
N GLY A 118 -11.25 20.29 -13.00
CA GLY A 118 -10.47 20.70 -14.16
C GLY A 118 -10.76 19.84 -15.37
N HIS A 119 -9.72 19.72 -16.20
CA HIS A 119 -9.77 18.91 -17.40
C HIS A 119 -8.41 18.24 -17.60
N GLN A 120 -8.44 16.95 -17.93
CA GLN A 120 -7.24 16.19 -18.26
C GLN A 120 -7.20 15.98 -19.77
N GLN A 121 -6.13 16.45 -20.41
CA GLN A 121 -5.89 16.28 -21.84
C GLN A 121 -4.95 15.10 -22.09
N GLY A 122 -5.14 14.41 -23.23
CA GLY A 122 -4.25 13.31 -23.63
C GLY A 122 -4.48 12.01 -22.86
N LEU A 123 -5.68 11.80 -22.30
CA LEU A 123 -6.03 10.54 -21.67
C LEU A 123 -6.14 9.44 -22.75
N SER A 124 -5.03 8.73 -22.99
CA SER A 124 -4.93 7.67 -23.98
C SER A 124 -5.48 6.36 -23.42
N LEU A 125 -6.78 6.16 -23.63
CA LEU A 125 -7.48 4.92 -23.32
C LEU A 125 -7.15 3.87 -24.40
N SER A 126 -5.90 3.40 -24.41
CA SER A 126 -5.51 2.29 -25.28
C SER A 126 -6.23 1.03 -24.81
N THR A 127 -6.87 0.30 -25.72
CA THR A 127 -7.73 -0.86 -25.42
C THR A 127 -7.04 -1.93 -24.56
N ASP A 128 -5.71 -2.01 -24.63
CA ASP A 128 -4.87 -2.96 -23.90
C ASP A 128 -4.55 -2.54 -22.45
N GLN A 129 -4.92 -1.32 -22.04
CA GLN A 129 -4.65 -0.75 -20.71
C GLN A 129 -5.92 -0.44 -19.91
N ILE A 130 -7.10 -0.70 -20.49
CA ILE A 130 -8.38 -0.46 -19.83
C ILE A 130 -8.61 -1.54 -18.78
N SER A 131 -8.37 -1.18 -17.52
CA SER A 131 -8.95 -1.90 -16.39
C SER A 131 -10.38 -1.42 -16.19
N GLN A 132 -11.30 -2.28 -15.74
CA GLN A 132 -12.65 -1.86 -15.31
C GLN A 132 -12.64 -1.01 -14.02
N ASP A 133 -11.46 -0.67 -13.54
CA ASP A 133 -11.27 0.10 -12.34
C ASP A 133 -11.60 1.59 -12.55
N ASN A 134 -12.75 1.98 -12.01
CA ASN A 134 -13.23 3.36 -11.93
C ASN A 134 -13.47 3.67 -10.46
N GLY A 135 -12.79 4.70 -9.94
CA GLY A 135 -12.92 5.00 -8.52
C GLY A 135 -11.99 6.09 -8.03
N VAL A 136 -12.17 6.45 -6.77
CA VAL A 136 -11.23 7.30 -6.03
C VAL A 136 -10.59 6.46 -4.93
N TYR A 137 -9.27 6.45 -4.90
CA TYR A 137 -8.48 5.63 -3.98
C TYR A 137 -7.61 6.52 -3.09
N LEU A 138 -7.44 6.11 -1.84
CA LEU A 138 -6.41 6.68 -0.97
C LEU A 138 -5.08 5.99 -1.28
N ILE A 139 -4.10 6.76 -1.71
CA ILE A 139 -2.80 6.26 -2.14
C ILE A 139 -1.75 6.65 -1.10
N ARG A 140 -0.87 5.68 -0.81
CA ARG A 140 0.38 5.94 -0.10
C ARG A 140 1.48 6.17 -1.13
N PRO A 141 1.94 7.40 -1.36
CA PRO A 141 3.15 7.61 -2.14
C PRO A 141 4.35 6.99 -1.40
N GLN A 142 5.14 6.21 -2.13
CA GLN A 142 6.43 5.72 -1.65
C GLN A 142 7.39 6.90 -1.72
N ALA A 143 7.96 7.31 -0.58
CA ALA A 143 9.14 8.18 -0.55
C ALA A 143 10.39 7.36 -0.91
#